data_AF-A0A350EVS1-F1
#
_entry.id   AF-A0A350EVS1-F1
#
_cell.length_a   1.000
_cell.length_b   1.000
_cell.length_c   1.000
_cell.angle_alpha   90.00
_cell.angle_beta   90.00
_cell.angle_gamma   90.00
#
_symmetry.space_group_name_H-M   'P 1'
#
loop_
_entity.id
_entity.type
_entity.pdbx_description
1 polymer ?
#
loop_
_entity_poly.entity_id
_entity_poly.type
_entity_poly.pdbx_seq_one_letter_code
_entity_poly.pdbx_strand_id
1 'polypeptide(L)'
;MDFLKDLQIRLAKLPAAGRSALEAGDRQTLQQLANNLDAELARLRDERRHVMAENLELAARVKVLEQEVARMKAAGMAIPEAPAEFVEHQGALFKREASGRFHDRPHCRNCRRPMRMIAADLPFTCGTCRVSSFFKASELNDILVFLRRS
;
A
#
# COMPACT_ATOMS: atom_id res chain seq x y z
N MET A 1 -38.71 28.59 7.77
CA MET A 1 -39.18 27.76 6.62
C MET A 1 -38.24 26.58 6.31
N ASP A 2 -37.18 26.33 7.09
CA ASP A 2 -36.22 25.26 6.78
C ASP A 2 -36.45 23.95 7.53
N PHE A 3 -37.19 23.97 8.64
CA PHE A 3 -37.46 22.76 9.44
C PHE A 3 -38.25 21.72 8.66
N LEU A 4 -39.28 22.13 7.90
CA LEU A 4 -40.11 21.21 7.11
C LEU A 4 -39.34 20.57 5.95
N LYS A 5 -38.41 21.31 5.33
CA LYS A 5 -37.55 20.77 4.27
C LYS A 5 -36.51 19.80 4.83
N ASP A 6 -35.92 20.11 5.97
CA ASP A 6 -34.96 19.21 6.62
C ASP A 6 -35.63 17.93 7.14
N LEU A 7 -36.87 18.03 7.63
CA LEU A 7 -37.70 16.87 7.99
C LEU A 7 -38.03 15.99 6.77
N GLN A 8 -38.40 16.60 5.63
CA GLN A 8 -38.64 15.86 4.39
C GLN A 8 -37.40 15.12 3.88
N ILE A 9 -36.22 15.74 3.98
CA ILE A 9 -34.95 15.10 3.59
C ILE A 9 -34.62 13.92 4.52
N ARG A 10 -34.86 14.06 5.83
CA ARG A 10 -34.65 12.99 6.80
C ARG A 10 -35.65 11.85 6.63
N LEU A 11 -36.93 12.16 6.38
CA LEU A 11 -37.98 11.18 6.04
C LEU A 11 -37.65 10.42 4.76
N ALA A 12 -37.10 11.10 3.75
CA ALA A 12 -36.67 10.50 2.49
C ALA A 12 -35.42 9.59 2.60
N LYS A 13 -34.75 9.56 3.75
CA LYS A 13 -33.64 8.64 4.05
C LYS A 13 -34.06 7.43 4.88
N LEU A 14 -35.30 7.41 5.38
CA LEU A 14 -35.82 6.24 6.08
C LEU A 14 -36.07 5.08 5.10
N PRO A 15 -35.79 3.83 5.50
CA PRO A 15 -36.20 2.65 4.73
C PRO A 15 -37.74 2.64 4.55
N ALA A 16 -38.22 2.05 3.46
CA ALA A 16 -39.64 2.11 3.07
C ALA A 16 -40.61 1.70 4.20
N ALA A 17 -40.24 0.67 4.98
CA ALA A 17 -41.01 0.22 6.16
C ALA A 17 -41.11 1.27 7.28
N GLY A 18 -40.11 2.13 7.45
CA GLY A 18 -40.10 3.21 8.43
C GLY A 18 -40.99 4.40 8.04
N ARG A 19 -41.20 4.62 6.72
CA ARG A 19 -42.13 5.67 6.23
C ARG A 19 -43.58 5.25 6.39
N SER A 20 -43.91 4.02 5.99
CA SER A 20 -45.27 3.48 6.12
C SER A 20 -45.74 3.36 7.57
N ALA A 21 -44.83 3.03 8.50
CA ALA A 21 -45.15 2.96 9.93
C ALA A 21 -45.40 4.34 10.57
N LEU A 22 -44.70 5.38 10.10
CA LEU A 22 -44.90 6.76 10.52
C LEU A 22 -46.25 7.30 10.02
N GLU A 23 -46.64 6.93 8.80
CA GLU A 23 -47.92 7.29 8.18
C GLU A 23 -49.11 6.51 8.79
N ALA A 24 -48.89 5.25 9.20
CA ALA A 24 -49.91 4.38 9.81
C ALA A 24 -50.04 4.54 11.33
N GLY A 25 -49.15 5.29 12.00
CA GLY A 25 -49.15 5.43 13.45
C GLY A 25 -48.84 4.13 14.20
N ASP A 26 -48.18 3.17 13.54
CA ASP A 26 -47.86 1.88 14.15
C ASP A 26 -46.68 2.03 15.12
N ARG A 27 -47.06 2.27 16.38
CA ARG A 27 -46.16 2.49 17.50
C ARG A 27 -45.16 1.34 17.69
N GLN A 28 -45.52 0.11 17.31
CA GLN A 28 -44.65 -1.05 17.45
C GLN A 28 -43.52 -1.02 16.42
N THR A 29 -43.83 -0.73 15.16
CA THR A 29 -42.82 -0.62 14.10
C THR A 29 -41.90 0.60 14.32
N LEU A 30 -42.43 1.72 14.81
CA LEU A 30 -41.62 2.88 15.19
C LEU A 30 -40.68 2.59 16.36
N GLN A 31 -41.14 1.82 17.36
CA GLN A 31 -40.30 1.41 18.48
C GLN A 31 -39.17 0.47 18.05
N GLN A 32 -39.44 -0.48 17.15
CA GLN A 32 -38.42 -1.37 16.59
C GLN A 32 -37.36 -0.58 15.81
N LEU A 33 -37.78 0.39 15.00
CA LEU A 33 -36.85 1.26 14.27
C LEU A 33 -35.98 2.09 15.22
N ALA A 34 -36.57 2.66 16.28
CA ALA A 34 -35.83 3.40 17.31
C ALA A 34 -34.78 2.52 17.99
N ASN A 35 -35.17 1.30 18.41
CA ASN A 35 -34.25 0.34 19.04
C ASN A 35 -33.11 -0.06 18.10
N ASN A 36 -33.40 -0.26 16.81
CA ASN A 36 -32.38 -0.60 15.81
C ASN A 36 -31.41 0.56 15.56
N LEU A 37 -31.91 1.80 15.52
CA LEU A 37 -31.08 2.99 15.39
C LEU A 37 -30.19 3.21 16.61
N ASP A 38 -30.71 2.98 17.82
CA ASP A 38 -29.94 3.07 19.06
C ASP A 38 -28.83 2.01 19.10
N ALA A 39 -29.12 0.78 18.67
CA ALA A 39 -28.12 -0.28 18.56
C ALA A 39 -27.03 0.06 17.54
N GLU A 40 -27.40 0.59 16.37
CA GLU A 40 -26.44 0.99 15.34
C GLU A 40 -25.59 2.19 15.80
N LEU A 41 -26.19 3.17 16.49
CA LEU A 41 -25.46 4.30 17.07
C LEU A 41 -24.48 3.84 18.16
N ALA A 42 -24.85 2.84 18.97
CA ALA A 42 -23.94 2.25 19.95
C ALA A 42 -22.76 1.57 19.25
N ARG A 43 -23.01 0.75 18.22
CA ARG A 43 -21.95 0.09 17.43
C ARG A 43 -20.99 1.09 16.80
N LEU A 44 -21.51 2.13 16.13
CA LEU A 44 -20.67 3.15 15.49
C LEU A 44 -19.84 3.95 16.50
N ARG A 45 -20.38 4.17 17.71
CA ARG A 45 -19.61 4.81 18.79
C ARG A 45 -18.46 3.92 19.26
N ASP A 46 -18.68 2.62 19.35
CA ASP A 46 -17.67 1.64 19.75
C ASP A 46 -16.57 1.51 18.70
N GLU A 47 -16.94 1.35 17.43
CA GLU A 47 -15.99 1.34 16.31
C GLU A 47 -15.16 2.61 16.26
N ARG A 48 -15.80 3.79 16.43
CA ARG A 48 -15.07 5.07 16.47
C ARG A 48 -14.09 5.11 17.64
N ARG A 49 -14.48 4.62 18.83
CA ARG A 49 -13.57 4.56 19.99
C ARG A 49 -12.38 3.66 19.72
N HIS A 50 -12.61 2.50 19.11
CA HIS A 50 -11.56 1.56 18.75
C HIS A 50 -10.57 2.17 17.75
N VAL A 51 -11.06 2.71 16.64
CA VAL A 51 -10.21 3.35 15.61
C VAL A 51 -9.46 4.56 16.18
N MET A 52 -10.07 5.35 17.08
CA MET A 52 -9.35 6.44 17.74
C MET A 52 -8.23 5.94 18.65
N ALA A 53 -8.42 4.82 19.35
CA ALA A 53 -7.39 4.21 20.18
C ALA A 53 -6.22 3.68 19.32
N GLU A 54 -6.52 2.97 18.23
CA GLU A 54 -5.50 2.49 17.28
C GLU A 54 -4.71 3.63 16.64
N ASN A 55 -5.39 4.71 16.23
CA ASN A 55 -4.71 5.89 15.70
C ASN A 55 -3.77 6.54 16.71
N LEU A 56 -4.16 6.59 17.99
CA LEU A 56 -3.31 7.13 19.05
C LEU A 56 -2.07 6.25 19.25
N GLU A 57 -2.24 4.92 19.25
CA GLU A 57 -1.14 3.97 19.37
C GLU A 57 -0.18 4.06 18.18
N LEU A 58 -0.70 4.09 16.96
CA LEU A 58 0.10 4.24 15.74
C LEU A 58 0.87 5.56 15.73
N ALA A 59 0.22 6.67 16.11
CA ALA A 59 0.89 7.96 16.23
C ALA A 59 2.03 7.93 17.25
N ALA A 60 1.84 7.26 18.39
CA ALA A 60 2.90 7.08 19.38
C ALA A 60 4.07 6.25 18.82
N ARG A 61 3.78 5.15 18.11
CA ARG A 61 4.80 4.30 17.48
C ARG A 61 5.60 5.03 16.41
N VAL A 62 4.93 5.82 15.55
CA VAL A 62 5.58 6.66 14.55
C VAL A 62 6.55 7.62 15.21
N LYS A 63 6.12 8.32 16.27
CA LYS A 63 6.97 9.25 17.00
C LYS A 63 8.21 8.58 17.60
N VAL A 64 8.08 7.36 18.13
CA VAL A 64 9.22 6.59 18.66
C VAL A 64 10.20 6.25 17.53
N LEU A 65 9.70 5.71 16.41
CA LEU A 65 10.53 5.35 15.26
C LEU A 65 11.25 6.57 14.65
N GLU A 66 10.57 7.70 14.56
CA GLU A 66 11.16 8.96 14.10
C GLU A 66 12.32 9.41 15.00
N GLN A 67 12.16 9.27 16.33
CA GLN A 67 13.22 9.57 17.29
C GLN A 67 14.40 8.60 17.17
N GLU A 68 14.15 7.31 16.97
CA GLU A 68 15.20 6.31 16.75
C GLU A 68 15.98 6.61 15.46
N VAL A 69 15.27 6.91 14.37
CA VAL A 69 15.87 7.33 13.09
C VAL A 69 16.71 8.60 13.29
N ALA A 70 16.20 9.61 14.00
CA ALA A 70 16.95 10.83 14.28
C ALA A 70 18.21 10.56 15.11
N ARG A 71 18.13 9.69 16.12
CA ARG A 71 19.28 9.26 16.94
C ARG A 71 20.33 8.52 16.11
N MET A 72 19.91 7.60 15.25
CA MET A 72 20.83 6.87 14.35
C MET A 72 21.55 7.83 13.40
N LYS A 73 20.83 8.80 12.81
CA LYS A 73 21.43 9.84 11.97
C LYS A 73 22.46 10.68 12.74
N ALA A 74 22.11 11.13 13.95
CA ALA A 74 23.00 11.94 14.78
C ALA A 74 24.26 11.18 15.24
N ALA A 75 24.15 9.86 15.42
CA ALA A 75 25.28 9.00 15.76
C ALA A 75 26.17 8.65 14.55
N GLY A 76 25.89 9.18 13.35
CA GLY A 76 26.63 8.84 12.13
C GLY A 76 26.45 7.40 11.67
N MET A 77 25.45 6.68 12.23
CA MET A 77 25.10 5.36 11.74
C MET A 77 24.41 5.52 10.39
N ALA A 78 24.97 4.87 9.37
CA ALA A 78 24.31 4.77 8.08
C ALA A 78 22.97 4.07 8.29
N ILE A 79 21.88 4.83 8.17
CA ILE A 79 20.58 4.23 7.92
C ILE A 79 20.68 3.65 6.53
N PRO A 80 20.53 2.33 6.34
CA PRO A 80 20.48 1.77 5.01
C PRO A 80 19.35 2.50 4.29
N GLU A 81 19.68 3.32 3.28
CA GLU A 81 18.66 3.77 2.35
C GLU A 81 17.95 2.52 1.86
N ALA A 82 16.61 2.57 1.79
CA ALA A 82 15.84 1.46 1.26
C ALA A 82 16.53 1.03 -0.05
N PRO A 83 17.01 -0.23 -0.14
CA PRO A 83 17.90 -0.62 -1.21
C PRO A 83 17.20 -0.29 -2.52
N ALA A 84 17.87 0.49 -3.37
CA ALA A 84 17.31 0.88 -4.65
C ALA A 84 16.72 -0.37 -5.32
N GLU A 85 15.45 -0.30 -5.73
CA GLU A 85 14.72 -1.44 -6.33
C GLU A 85 15.54 -2.10 -7.45
N PHE A 86 16.41 -1.33 -8.09
CA PHE A 86 17.38 -1.78 -9.07
C PHE A 86 18.82 -1.47 -8.62
N VAL A 87 19.69 -2.46 -8.78
CA VAL A 87 21.14 -2.29 -8.69
C VAL A 87 21.73 -2.33 -10.09
N GLU A 88 22.53 -1.33 -10.48
CA GLU A 88 23.27 -1.37 -11.74
C GLU A 88 24.53 -2.21 -11.60
N HIS A 89 24.74 -3.15 -12.51
CA HIS A 89 25.97 -3.91 -12.62
C HIS A 89 26.27 -4.19 -14.10
N GLN A 90 27.48 -3.86 -14.53
CA GLN A 90 27.98 -4.13 -15.88
C GLN A 90 27.01 -3.71 -17.00
N GLY A 91 26.45 -2.51 -16.89
CA GLY A 91 25.59 -1.90 -17.92
C GLY A 91 24.15 -2.40 -17.95
N ALA A 92 23.74 -3.20 -16.97
CA ALA A 92 22.35 -3.63 -16.79
C ALA A 92 21.86 -3.42 -15.36
N LEU A 93 20.54 -3.34 -15.20
CA LEU A 93 19.86 -3.18 -13.93
C LEU A 93 19.32 -4.53 -13.42
N PHE A 94 19.54 -4.83 -12.15
CA PHE A 94 19.06 -6.03 -11.49
C PHE A 94 18.02 -5.66 -10.45
N LYS A 95 16.78 -6.11 -10.67
CA LYS A 95 15.68 -5.83 -9.76
C LYS A 95 15.77 -6.70 -8.51
N ARG A 96 15.75 -6.08 -7.33
CA ARG A 96 15.71 -6.77 -6.04
C ARG A 96 14.26 -7.05 -5.65
N GLU A 97 13.97 -8.28 -5.27
CA GLU A 97 12.69 -8.72 -4.71
C GLU A 97 12.59 -8.36 -3.23
N ALA A 98 11.36 -8.34 -2.69
CA ALA A 98 11.12 -8.21 -1.24
C ALA A 98 11.80 -9.34 -0.43
N SER A 99 12.06 -10.49 -1.06
CA SER A 99 12.81 -11.61 -0.46
C SER A 99 14.32 -11.32 -0.30
N GLY A 100 14.82 -10.20 -0.83
CA GLY A 100 16.24 -9.88 -0.90
C GLY A 100 16.98 -10.53 -2.08
N ARG A 101 16.33 -11.45 -2.81
CA ARG A 101 16.88 -12.05 -4.05
C ARG A 101 16.78 -11.08 -5.22
N PHE A 102 17.52 -11.37 -6.28
CA PHE A 102 17.42 -10.65 -7.54
C PHE A 102 16.66 -11.47 -8.58
N HIS A 103 15.90 -10.78 -9.43
CA HIS A 103 15.30 -11.40 -10.60
C HIS A 103 16.39 -11.99 -11.51
N ASP A 104 16.08 -13.14 -12.10
CA ASP A 104 16.93 -13.88 -13.05
C ASP A 104 17.06 -13.19 -14.41
N ARG A 105 16.40 -12.05 -14.63
CA ARG A 105 16.46 -11.31 -15.87
C ARG A 105 16.95 -9.88 -15.64
N PRO A 106 18.07 -9.48 -16.29
CA PRO A 106 18.54 -8.11 -16.23
C PRO A 106 17.61 -7.16 -17.01
N HIS A 107 17.59 -5.90 -16.60
CA HIS A 107 16.77 -4.83 -17.18
C HIS A 107 17.66 -3.77 -17.81
N CYS A 108 17.15 -3.09 -18.83
CA CYS A 108 17.89 -2.06 -19.54
C CYS A 108 18.08 -0.83 -18.64
N ARG A 109 19.32 -0.32 -18.55
CA ARG A 109 19.62 0.90 -17.78
C ARG A 109 18.86 2.15 -18.25
N ASN A 110 18.50 2.22 -19.54
CA ASN A 110 17.82 3.40 -20.10
C ASN A 110 16.30 3.36 -19.92
N CYS A 111 15.65 2.24 -20.27
CA CYS A 111 14.18 2.15 -20.28
C CYS A 111 13.59 1.22 -19.20
N ARG A 112 14.44 0.61 -18.36
CA ARG A 112 14.07 -0.36 -17.31
C ARG A 112 13.26 -1.56 -17.78
N ARG A 113 13.16 -1.80 -19.09
CA ARG A 113 12.50 -2.99 -19.64
C ARG A 113 13.40 -4.21 -19.53
N PRO A 114 12.84 -5.42 -19.36
CA PRO A 114 13.63 -6.65 -19.37
C PRO A 114 14.43 -6.79 -20.66
N MET A 115 15.71 -7.12 -20.52
CA MET A 115 16.59 -7.42 -21.65
C MET A 115 16.42 -8.88 -22.07
N ARG A 116 16.77 -9.18 -23.32
CA ARG A 116 16.65 -10.52 -23.90
C ARG A 116 18.04 -11.12 -24.10
N MET A 117 18.14 -12.41 -23.82
CA MET A 117 19.27 -13.24 -24.22
C MET A 117 18.98 -13.81 -25.61
N ILE A 118 19.95 -13.71 -26.53
CA ILE A 118 19.86 -14.32 -27.87
C ILE A 118 20.54 -15.70 -27.86
N ALA A 119 21.70 -15.81 -27.22
CA ALA A 119 22.43 -17.06 -27.00
C ALA A 119 23.27 -16.95 -25.71
N ALA A 120 23.70 -18.07 -25.14
CA ALA A 120 24.46 -18.11 -23.89
C ALA A 120 25.77 -17.30 -23.94
N ASP A 121 26.47 -17.36 -25.08
CA ASP A 121 27.75 -16.67 -25.27
C ASP A 121 27.61 -15.21 -25.73
N LEU A 122 26.38 -14.71 -25.87
CA LEU A 122 26.10 -13.35 -26.27
C LEU A 122 25.63 -12.50 -25.09
N PRO A 123 25.90 -11.18 -25.09
CA PRO A 123 25.35 -10.27 -24.10
C PRO A 123 23.83 -10.19 -24.14
N PHE A 124 23.24 -9.78 -23.02
CA PHE A 124 21.84 -9.36 -23.00
C PHE A 124 21.68 -8.09 -23.83
N THR A 125 20.59 -8.00 -24.59
CA THR A 125 20.29 -6.85 -25.44
C THR A 125 18.90 -6.30 -25.13
N CYS A 126 18.76 -4.98 -25.17
CA CYS A 126 17.47 -4.32 -25.09
C CYS A 126 16.89 -4.16 -26.50
N GLY A 127 15.75 -4.81 -26.77
CA GLY A 127 15.07 -4.67 -28.06
C GLY A 127 14.58 -3.25 -28.38
N THR A 128 14.38 -2.40 -27.36
CA THR A 128 13.93 -1.02 -27.54
C THR A 128 15.10 -0.05 -27.69
N CYS A 129 16.03 -0.03 -26.73
CA CYS A 129 17.13 0.95 -26.70
C CYS A 129 18.37 0.51 -27.46
N ARG A 130 18.44 -0.75 -27.92
CA ARG A 130 19.61 -1.38 -28.55
C ARG A 130 20.89 -1.37 -27.72
N VAL A 131 20.78 -1.10 -26.42
CA VAL A 131 21.89 -1.22 -25.47
C VAL A 131 22.12 -2.69 -25.15
N SER A 132 23.38 -3.06 -25.02
CA SER A 132 23.82 -4.40 -24.60
C SER A 132 24.45 -4.34 -23.20
N SER A 133 24.35 -5.44 -22.45
CA SER A 133 25.13 -5.63 -21.22
C SER A 133 26.60 -5.83 -21.54
N PHE A 134 27.47 -5.67 -20.54
CA PHE A 134 28.91 -5.98 -20.65
C PHE A 134 29.26 -7.41 -20.21
N PHE A 135 28.28 -8.22 -19.83
CA PHE A 135 28.42 -9.64 -19.54
C PHE A 135 27.58 -10.50 -20.49
N LYS A 136 28.02 -11.73 -20.70
CA LYS A 136 27.34 -12.79 -21.45
C LYS A 136 26.27 -13.45 -20.59
N ALA A 137 25.30 -14.06 -21.23
CA ALA A 137 24.24 -14.71 -20.49
C ALA A 137 24.69 -15.94 -19.67
N SER A 138 25.78 -16.60 -20.07
CA SER A 138 26.43 -17.65 -19.25
C SER A 138 26.96 -17.15 -17.90
N GLU A 139 27.29 -15.86 -17.78
CA GLU A 139 27.84 -15.24 -16.57
C GLU A 139 26.76 -14.74 -15.59
N LEU A 140 25.48 -14.85 -15.97
CA LEU A 140 24.36 -14.30 -15.20
C LEU A 140 24.28 -14.87 -13.78
N ASN A 141 24.45 -16.19 -13.62
CA ASN A 141 24.35 -16.83 -12.30
C ASN A 141 25.46 -16.34 -11.36
N ASP A 142 26.68 -16.20 -11.85
CA ASP A 142 27.81 -15.72 -11.06
C ASP A 142 27.59 -14.28 -10.60
N ILE A 143 27.04 -13.43 -11.49
CA ILE A 143 26.66 -12.06 -11.17
C ILE A 143 25.56 -12.03 -10.10
N LEU A 144 24.52 -12.85 -10.23
CA LEU A 144 23.44 -12.91 -9.23
C LEU A 144 23.95 -13.38 -7.86
N VAL A 145 24.94 -14.27 -7.81
CA VAL A 145 25.61 -14.67 -6.56
C VAL A 145 26.45 -13.53 -6.00
N PHE A 146 27.22 -12.84 -6.84
CA PHE A 146 27.99 -11.66 -6.45
C PHE A 146 27.09 -10.57 -5.84
N LEU A 147 26.02 -10.20 -6.54
CA LEU A 147 25.09 -9.14 -6.10
C LEU A 147 24.37 -9.46 -4.78
N ARG A 148 24.24 -10.72 -4.40
CA ARG A 148 23.67 -11.11 -3.09
C ARG A 148 24.64 -10.92 -1.93
N ARG A 149 25.94 -10.86 -2.21
CA ARG A 149 27.01 -10.69 -1.20
C ARG A 149 27.42 -9.22 -1.02
N SER A 150 27.07 -8.38 -1.99
CA SER A 150 27.32 -6.93 -2.03
C SER A 150 26.18 -6.15 -1.37
#